data_AF-A0A170WEM2-F1
#
_entry.id   AF-A0A170WEM2-F1
#
_cell.length_a   1.000
_cell.length_b   1.000
_cell.length_c   1.000
_cell.angle_alpha   90.00
_cell.angle_beta   90.00
_cell.angle_gamma   90.00
#
_symmetry.space_group_name_H-M   'P 1'
#
loop_
_entity.id
_entity.type
_entity.pdbx_description
1 polymer ?
#
loop_
_entity_poly.entity_id
_entity_poly.type
_entity_poly.pdbx_seq_one_letter_code
_entity_poly.pdbx_strand_id
1 'polypeptide(L)'
;LPLTVKEVVTTPKMTEHLEGCKAGEEWDDCAINCDQLCSYYEFIAYKNGICLFGQKCTPGCRPVDRKYCPPGHRWRDINTCVKLEDCTCRSLTGLMIKPGIVIEETECERCQCLNNHYTCDTRFVYNCTKY
;
A
#
# COMPACT_ATOMS: atom_id res chain seq x y z
N LEU A 1 -36.04 -49.38 -12.60
CA LEU A 1 -36.14 -47.98 -13.09
C LEU A 1 -35.12 -47.14 -12.33
N PRO A 2 -34.06 -46.64 -12.97
CA PRO A 2 -33.06 -45.79 -12.28
C PRO A 2 -33.51 -44.33 -12.27
N LEU A 3 -33.37 -43.69 -11.11
CA LEU A 3 -33.53 -42.25 -10.91
C LEU A 3 -32.26 -41.53 -11.38
N THR A 4 -32.39 -40.66 -12.39
CA THR A 4 -31.30 -39.83 -12.91
C THR A 4 -30.95 -38.71 -11.95
N VAL A 5 -29.71 -38.71 -11.43
CA VAL A 5 -29.12 -37.58 -10.70
C VAL A 5 -28.77 -36.49 -11.72
N LYS A 6 -29.40 -35.32 -11.62
CA LYS A 6 -29.01 -34.14 -12.40
C LYS A 6 -27.85 -33.46 -11.69
N GLU A 7 -26.70 -33.41 -12.36
CA GLU A 7 -25.54 -32.64 -11.92
C GLU A 7 -25.92 -31.16 -11.85
N VAL A 8 -25.88 -30.58 -10.65
CA VAL A 8 -26.02 -29.14 -10.45
C VAL A 8 -24.67 -28.53 -10.78
N VAL A 9 -24.54 -28.03 -12.02
CA VAL A 9 -23.42 -27.18 -12.41
C VAL A 9 -23.62 -25.83 -11.71
N THR A 10 -23.08 -25.72 -10.51
CA THR A 10 -23.01 -24.44 -9.79
C THR A 10 -21.96 -23.58 -10.47
N THR A 11 -22.36 -22.81 -11.47
CA THR A 11 -21.57 -21.66 -11.95
C THR A 11 -21.22 -20.79 -10.75
N PRO A 12 -19.95 -20.35 -10.58
CA PRO A 12 -19.60 -19.44 -9.51
C PRO A 12 -20.47 -18.19 -9.66
N LYS A 13 -21.19 -17.88 -8.58
CA LYS A 13 -22.02 -16.70 -8.42
C LYS A 13 -21.14 -15.48 -8.66
N MET A 14 -21.16 -14.96 -9.87
CA MET A 14 -20.66 -13.63 -10.21
C MET A 14 -21.54 -12.67 -9.43
N THR A 15 -21.07 -12.29 -8.24
CA THR A 15 -21.68 -11.27 -7.41
C THR A 15 -21.72 -9.99 -8.23
N GLU A 16 -22.90 -9.72 -8.79
CA GLU A 16 -23.47 -8.40 -9.03
C GLU A 16 -22.46 -7.27 -9.24
N HIS A 17 -22.12 -7.04 -10.51
CA HIS A 17 -21.62 -5.77 -11.03
C HIS A 17 -22.74 -4.73 -10.89
N LEU A 18 -22.96 -4.21 -9.68
CA LEU A 18 -23.87 -3.09 -9.45
C LEU A 18 -23.04 -1.81 -9.36
N GLU A 19 -23.20 -0.99 -10.41
CA GLU A 19 -22.56 0.31 -10.67
C GLU A 19 -21.07 0.24 -11.01
N GLY A 20 -20.75 0.45 -12.29
CA GLY A 20 -19.38 0.54 -12.78
C GLY A 20 -18.61 1.73 -12.17
N CYS A 21 -17.33 1.84 -12.55
CA CYS A 21 -16.48 2.93 -12.09
C CYS A 21 -17.06 4.31 -12.41
N LYS A 22 -16.67 5.32 -11.62
CA LYS A 22 -17.18 6.68 -11.78
C LYS A 22 -16.77 7.24 -13.14
N ALA A 23 -17.44 8.31 -13.59
CA ALA A 23 -17.02 9.03 -14.79
C ALA A 23 -15.54 9.45 -14.67
N GLY A 24 -14.72 9.07 -15.66
CA GLY A 24 -13.26 9.28 -15.65
C GLY A 24 -12.45 8.16 -15.00
N GLU A 25 -13.08 7.11 -14.52
CA GLU A 25 -12.44 5.90 -14.01
C GLU A 25 -12.76 4.67 -14.88
N GLU A 26 -11.87 3.70 -14.85
CA GLU A 26 -12.04 2.37 -15.46
C GLU A 26 -11.78 1.27 -14.43
N TRP A 27 -12.42 0.13 -14.65
CA TRP A 27 -12.13 -1.07 -13.86
C TRP A 27 -10.81 -1.66 -14.32
N ASP A 28 -9.93 -1.93 -13.37
CA ASP A 28 -8.67 -2.61 -13.59
C ASP A 28 -8.57 -3.78 -12.61
N ASP A 29 -8.32 -4.99 -13.11
CA ASP A 29 -8.15 -6.19 -12.30
C ASP A 29 -6.90 -6.12 -11.40
N CYS A 30 -6.04 -5.13 -11.61
CA CYS A 30 -4.77 -4.89 -10.93
C CYS A 30 -4.57 -3.39 -10.60
N ALA A 31 -5.63 -2.69 -10.21
CA ALA A 31 -5.64 -1.24 -9.95
C ALA A 31 -4.61 -0.75 -8.91
N ILE A 32 -4.29 -1.55 -7.89
CA ILE A 32 -3.33 -1.21 -6.84
C ILE A 32 -2.22 -2.27 -6.80
N ASN A 33 -0.99 -1.89 -7.15
CA ASN A 33 0.19 -2.77 -7.09
C ASN A 33 0.74 -2.83 -5.66
N CYS A 34 0.33 -3.82 -4.88
CA CYS A 34 0.68 -4.00 -3.47
C CYS A 34 2.19 -4.16 -3.21
N ASP A 35 2.98 -4.52 -4.23
CA ASP A 35 4.45 -4.63 -4.17
C ASP A 35 5.19 -3.35 -4.61
N GLN A 36 4.47 -2.33 -5.07
CA GLN A 36 5.02 -1.07 -5.60
C GLN A 36 4.50 0.17 -4.85
N LEU A 37 4.21 0.05 -3.56
CA LEU A 37 3.72 1.15 -2.72
C LEU A 37 4.85 1.81 -1.93
N CYS A 38 4.74 3.11 -1.65
CA CYS A 38 5.54 3.75 -0.62
C CYS A 38 5.16 3.17 0.75
N SER A 39 6.11 3.13 1.69
CA SER A 39 6.00 2.45 2.98
C SER A 39 4.76 2.88 3.79
N TYR A 40 4.42 4.16 3.80
CA TYR A 40 3.19 4.60 4.48
C TYR A 40 1.92 4.11 3.79
N TYR A 41 1.86 4.19 2.46
CA TYR A 41 0.67 3.77 1.73
C TYR A 41 0.50 2.25 1.78
N GLU A 42 1.60 1.50 1.74
CA GLU A 42 1.63 0.07 2.01
C GLU A 42 0.98 -0.26 3.35
N PHE A 43 1.43 0.39 4.43
CA PHE A 43 0.85 0.20 5.76
C PHE A 43 -0.68 0.43 5.79
N ILE A 44 -1.16 1.50 5.16
CA ILE A 44 -2.59 1.81 5.09
C ILE A 44 -3.34 0.78 4.24
N ALA A 45 -2.77 0.36 3.11
CA ALA A 45 -3.39 -0.63 2.22
C ALA A 45 -3.59 -1.97 2.93
N TYR A 46 -2.59 -2.46 3.67
CA TYR A 46 -2.73 -3.69 4.46
C TYR A 46 -3.66 -3.51 5.66
N LYS A 47 -3.53 -2.41 6.40
CA LYS A 47 -4.37 -2.11 7.57
C LYS A 47 -5.86 -2.07 7.21
N ASN A 48 -6.19 -1.56 6.03
CA ASN A 48 -7.57 -1.42 5.55
C ASN A 48 -8.05 -2.64 4.75
N GLY A 49 -7.24 -3.70 4.63
CA GLY A 49 -7.61 -4.89 3.85
C GLY A 49 -7.69 -4.66 2.34
N ILE A 50 -7.12 -3.57 1.83
CA ILE A 50 -6.99 -3.31 0.40
C ILE A 50 -5.98 -4.30 -0.18
N CYS A 51 -4.80 -4.41 0.43
CA CYS A 51 -3.79 -5.41 0.09
C CYS A 51 -3.79 -6.55 1.11
N LEU A 52 -3.65 -7.79 0.63
CA LEU A 52 -3.46 -8.98 1.47
C LEU A 52 -2.07 -9.56 1.29
N PHE A 53 -1.55 -10.22 2.33
CA PHE A 53 -0.19 -10.76 2.31
C PHE A 53 0.01 -11.74 1.14
N GLY A 54 1.06 -11.52 0.35
CA GLY A 54 1.38 -12.33 -0.82
C GLY A 54 0.65 -11.94 -2.12
N GLN A 55 -0.26 -10.96 -2.10
CA GLN A 55 -0.85 -10.43 -3.32
C GLN A 55 0.10 -9.45 -4.01
N LYS A 56 0.21 -9.55 -5.35
CA LYS A 56 0.92 -8.56 -6.16
C LYS A 56 0.09 -7.30 -6.39
N CYS A 57 -1.21 -7.46 -6.57
CA CYS A 57 -2.14 -6.35 -6.75
C CYS A 57 -3.57 -6.74 -6.42
N THR A 58 -4.43 -5.73 -6.33
CA THR A 58 -5.88 -5.88 -6.10
C THR A 58 -6.70 -5.16 -7.16
N PRO A 59 -7.88 -5.71 -7.53
CA PRO A 59 -8.77 -5.09 -8.49
C PRO A 59 -9.44 -3.83 -7.94
N GLY A 60 -9.87 -2.94 -8.82
CA GLY A 60 -10.66 -1.77 -8.44
C GLY A 60 -10.79 -0.73 -9.55
N CYS A 61 -11.46 0.37 -9.23
CA CYS A 61 -11.56 1.51 -10.13
C CYS A 61 -10.32 2.41 -10.01
N ARG A 62 -9.76 2.84 -11.15
CA ARG A 62 -8.69 3.84 -11.21
C ARG A 62 -8.95 4.88 -12.31
N PRO A 63 -8.34 6.08 -12.25
CA PRO A 63 -8.48 7.05 -13.33
C PRO A 63 -7.99 6.47 -14.66
N VAL A 64 -8.73 6.77 -15.73
CA VAL A 64 -8.43 6.30 -17.11
C VAL A 64 -7.08 6.84 -17.59
N ASP A 65 -6.70 8.05 -17.16
CA ASP A 65 -5.47 8.73 -17.54
C ASP A 65 -4.30 8.46 -16.58
N ARG A 66 -4.50 7.61 -15.56
CA ARG A 66 -3.44 7.24 -14.62
C ARG A 66 -2.35 6.46 -15.35
N LYS A 67 -1.18 7.11 -15.46
CA LYS A 67 0.00 6.50 -16.07
C LYS A 67 0.53 5.36 -15.21
N TYR A 68 1.16 4.38 -15.86
CA TYR A 68 1.94 3.35 -15.18
C TYR A 68 3.04 3.97 -14.31
N CYS A 69 3.28 3.40 -13.12
CA CYS A 69 4.37 3.83 -12.26
C CYS A 69 5.65 3.10 -12.66
N PRO A 70 6.64 3.79 -13.24
CA PRO A 70 7.80 3.13 -13.83
C PRO A 70 8.69 2.45 -12.78
N PRO A 71 9.60 1.56 -13.20
CA PRO A 71 10.62 0.99 -12.32
C PRO A 71 11.41 2.09 -11.57
N GLY A 72 11.76 1.81 -10.31
CA GLY A 72 12.42 2.78 -9.43
C GLY A 72 11.48 3.84 -8.83
N HIS A 73 10.19 3.81 -9.17
CA HIS A 73 9.16 4.65 -8.56
C HIS A 73 8.15 3.80 -7.78
N ARG A 74 7.41 4.47 -6.89
CA ARG A 74 6.40 3.86 -6.03
C ARG A 74 5.16 4.73 -5.94
N TRP A 75 4.01 4.09 -5.73
CA TRP A 75 2.75 4.77 -5.46
C TRP A 75 2.74 5.30 -4.03
N ARG A 76 2.70 6.63 -3.88
CA ARG A 76 2.51 7.30 -2.60
C ARG A 76 1.05 7.28 -2.15
N ASP A 77 0.14 7.20 -3.11
CA ASP A 77 -1.30 7.10 -2.97
C ASP A 77 -1.88 6.55 -4.28
N ILE A 78 -3.21 6.49 -4.41
CA ILE A 78 -3.88 5.91 -5.59
C ILE A 78 -3.56 6.63 -6.91
N ASN A 79 -3.11 7.89 -6.87
CA ASN A 79 -2.92 8.72 -8.06
C ASN A 79 -1.50 9.23 -8.24
N THR A 80 -0.69 9.24 -7.19
CA THR A 80 0.65 9.84 -7.21
C THR A 80 1.73 8.77 -7.21
N CYS A 81 2.44 8.65 -8.33
CA CYS A 81 3.67 7.88 -8.45
C CYS A 81 4.88 8.80 -8.27
N VAL A 82 5.80 8.44 -7.39
CA VAL A 82 6.96 9.25 -7.01
C VAL A 82 8.24 8.42 -6.98
N LYS A 83 9.40 9.08 -7.03
CA LYS A 83 10.68 8.40 -6.80
C LYS A 83 10.79 7.93 -5.35
N LEU A 84 11.69 6.97 -5.10
CA LEU A 84 11.98 6.47 -3.75
C LEU A 84 12.32 7.60 -2.76
N GLU A 85 13.09 8.59 -3.19
CA GLU A 85 13.49 9.76 -2.39
C GLU A 85 12.32 10.65 -1.96
N ASP A 86 11.19 10.59 -2.68
CA ASP A 86 9.98 11.39 -2.45
C ASP A 86 8.86 10.61 -1.74
N CYS A 87 9.10 9.33 -1.42
CA CYS A 87 8.13 8.50 -0.71
C CYS A 87 7.90 8.98 0.73
N THR A 88 6.67 8.81 1.21
CA THR A 88 6.35 8.91 2.64
C THR A 88 6.56 7.56 3.33
N CYS A 89 7.11 7.60 4.55
CA CYS A 89 7.37 6.41 5.35
C CYS A 89 6.38 6.28 6.50
N ARG A 90 6.18 5.05 6.95
CA ARG A 90 5.50 4.76 8.21
C ARG A 90 6.52 4.81 9.36
N SER A 91 6.24 5.56 10.42
CA SER A 91 7.02 5.51 11.67
C SER A 91 6.76 4.20 12.45
N LEU A 92 7.49 4.00 13.54
CA LEU A 92 7.28 2.87 14.46
C LEU A 92 5.85 2.87 15.03
N THR A 93 5.32 4.05 15.34
CA THR A 93 3.97 4.27 15.85
C THR A 93 2.87 4.27 14.78
N GLY A 94 3.24 4.13 13.50
CA GLY A 94 2.28 4.12 12.38
C GLY A 94 1.94 5.50 11.82
N LEU A 95 2.69 6.54 12.18
CA LEU A 95 2.50 7.90 11.65
C LEU A 95 3.13 8.05 10.26
N MET A 96 2.60 8.98 9.48
CA MET A 96 3.16 9.35 8.19
C MET A 96 4.33 10.31 8.37
N ILE A 97 5.50 9.92 7.91
CA ILE A 97 6.71 10.74 7.92
C ILE A 97 7.02 11.18 6.49
N LYS A 98 7.21 12.49 6.30
CA LYS A 98 7.63 13.07 5.02
C LYS A 98 9.10 12.74 4.72
N PRO A 99 9.48 12.63 3.44
CA PRO A 99 10.87 12.37 3.06
C PRO A 99 11.82 13.43 3.61
N GLY A 100 12.99 13.00 4.08
CA GLY A 100 14.09 13.88 4.55
C GLY A 100 13.87 14.64 5.85
N ILE A 101 12.68 14.57 6.47
CA ILE A 101 12.44 15.20 7.78
C ILE A 101 13.09 14.36 8.88
N VAL A 102 13.81 15.03 9.78
CA VAL A 102 14.32 14.44 11.02
C VAL A 102 13.25 14.50 12.10
N ILE A 103 12.92 13.34 12.66
CA ILE A 103 12.00 13.17 13.78
C ILE A 103 12.82 12.72 14.98
N GLU A 104 12.58 13.33 16.14
CA GLU A 104 13.09 12.81 17.42
C GLU A 104 12.05 11.85 17.98
N GLU A 105 12.29 10.53 17.86
CA GLU A 105 11.40 9.50 18.45
C GLU A 105 11.61 9.44 19.97
N THR A 106 12.85 9.64 20.41
CA THR A 106 13.22 9.77 21.82
C THR A 106 14.32 10.82 21.96
N GLU A 107 14.73 11.12 23.19
CA GLU A 107 15.92 11.96 23.46
C GLU A 107 17.22 11.42 22.81
N CYS A 108 17.26 10.13 22.45
CA CYS A 108 18.46 9.44 21.99
C CYS A 108 18.31 8.80 20.61
N GLU A 109 17.13 8.87 20.01
CA GLU A 109 16.83 8.26 18.72
C GLU A 109 16.24 9.30 17.78
N ARG A 110 16.93 9.49 16.65
CA ARG A 110 16.47 10.35 15.57
C ARG A 110 16.24 9.53 14.34
N CYS A 111 15.10 9.71 13.71
CA CYS A 111 14.70 8.95 12.55
C CYS A 111 14.40 9.85 11.36
N GLN A 112 14.58 9.32 10.17
CA GLN A 112 14.29 9.99 8.90
C GLN A 112 13.65 9.00 7.93
N CYS A 113 12.78 9.51 7.06
CA CYS A 113 12.35 8.77 5.88
C CYS A 113 13.34 9.00 4.74
N LEU A 114 14.13 7.99 4.41
CA LEU A 114 15.16 8.05 3.38
C LEU A 114 14.91 6.93 2.35
N ASN A 115 14.73 7.30 1.08
CA ASN A 115 14.55 6.35 -0.02
C ASN A 115 13.48 5.28 0.27
N ASN A 116 12.31 5.70 0.79
CA ASN A 116 11.21 4.82 1.19
C ASN A 116 11.49 3.90 2.40
N HIS A 117 12.53 4.17 3.18
CA HIS A 117 12.85 3.46 4.41
C HIS A 117 12.84 4.40 5.61
N TYR A 118 12.16 4.00 6.68
CA TYR A 118 12.24 4.70 7.96
C TYR A 118 13.51 4.25 8.69
N THR A 119 14.51 5.12 8.74
CA THR A 119 15.84 4.82 9.26
C THR A 119 16.10 5.64 10.51
N CYS A 120 16.50 4.98 11.58
CA CYS A 120 16.80 5.60 12.87
C CYS A 120 18.28 5.47 13.19
N ASP A 121 18.85 6.55 13.72
CA ASP A 121 20.18 6.57 14.32
C ASP A 121 20.02 6.77 15.84
N THR A 122 20.56 5.82 16.60
CA THR A 122 20.59 5.88 18.06
C THR A 122 21.94 6.41 18.50
N ARG A 123 21.96 7.59 19.12
CA ARG A 123 23.19 8.09 19.72
C ARG A 123 23.40 7.40 21.07
N PHE A 124 24.41 6.54 21.16
CA PHE A 124 24.95 6.06 22.44
C PHE A 124 25.75 7.17 23.14
N VAL A 125 25.09 8.28 23.50
CA VAL A 125 25.70 9.21 24.46
C VAL A 125 25.44 8.63 25.84
N TYR A 126 26.45 8.63 26.72
CA TYR A 126 26.45 8.03 28.06
C TYR A 126 25.28 8.42 29.00
N ASN A 127 24.41 9.35 28.58
CA ASN A 127 23.22 9.79 29.32
C ASN A 127 21.91 9.13 28.83
N CYS A 128 21.97 8.28 27.81
CA CYS A 128 20.83 7.55 27.24
C CYS A 128 20.61 6.22 27.98
N THR A 129 20.45 6.25 29.31
CA THR A 129 20.05 5.07 30.09
C THR A 129 18.55 5.00 30.16
N LYS A 130 17.97 4.03 29.44
CA LYS A 130 16.59 3.54 29.60
C LYS A 130 16.22 3.49 31.09
N TYR A 131 15.23 4.28 31.51
CA TYR A 131 14.51 4.04 32.76
C TYR A 131 13.50 2.90 32.56
#